data_AF-A0A392VY23-F1
#
_entry.id   AF-A0A392VY23-F1
#
_cell.length_a   1.000
_cell.length_b   1.000
_cell.length_c   1.000
_cell.angle_alpha   90.00
_cell.angle_beta   90.00
_cell.angle_gamma   90.00
#
_symmetry.space_group_name_H-M   'P 1'
#
loop_
_entity.id
_entity.type
_entity.pdbx_description
1 polymer ?
#
loop_
_entity_poly.entity_id
_entity_poly.type
_entity_poly.pdbx_seq_one_letter_code
_entity_poly.pdbx_strand_id
1 'polypeptide(L)' 'MEFTIDLIPGTGPISMAPHRMSALELKELKKQLKELLENKFIRPSVSPWGAPVLLVKKKD' A
#
# COMPACT_ATOMS: atom_id res chain seq x y z
N MET A 1 12.48 15.77 -7.38
CA MET A 1 13.33 14.89 -6.57
C MET A 1 12.96 13.46 -6.94
N GLU A 2 13.90 12.68 -7.45
CA GLU A 2 13.68 11.29 -7.85
C GLU A 2 14.32 10.38 -6.79
N PHE A 3 13.60 9.36 -6.37
CA PHE A 3 14.06 8.36 -5.41
C PHE A 3 14.17 7.01 -6.12
N THR A 4 15.31 6.34 -5.96
CA THR A 4 15.57 5.01 -6.54
C THR A 4 15.65 3.97 -5.43
N ILE A 5 15.14 2.77 -5.71
CA ILE A 5 15.22 1.61 -4.81
C ILE A 5 16.08 0.56 -5.52
N ASP A 6 17.28 0.31 -4.99
CA ASP A 6 18.16 -0.72 -5.52
C ASP A 6 17.78 -2.09 -4.96
N LEU A 7 17.66 -3.09 -5.85
CA LEU A 7 17.34 -4.47 -5.49
C LEU A 7 18.59 -5.34 -5.51
N ILE A 8 18.66 -6.31 -4.59
CA ILE A 8 19.72 -7.32 -4.61
C ILE A 8 19.54 -8.20 -5.86
N PRO A 9 20.60 -8.50 -6.64
CA PRO A 9 20.51 -9.37 -7.81
C PRO A 9 19.83 -10.71 -7.50
N GLY A 10 18.84 -11.09 -8.32
CA GLY A 10 18.05 -12.32 -8.13
C GLY A 10 16.80 -12.15 -7.26
N THR A 11 16.52 -10.96 -6.72
CA THR A 11 15.26 -10.70 -5.99
C THR A 11 14.08 -10.65 -6.95
N GLY A 12 13.17 -11.62 -6.84
CA GLY A 12 11.90 -11.64 -7.56
C GLY A 12 10.81 -10.83 -6.85
N PRO A 13 9.66 -10.61 -7.51
CA PRO A 13 8.56 -9.86 -6.95
C PRO A 13 7.97 -10.54 -5.71
N ILE A 14 7.82 -9.78 -4.63
CA ILE A 14 7.06 -10.22 -3.45
C ILE A 14 5.59 -9.91 -3.72
N SER A 15 4.73 -10.93 -3.69
CA SER A 15 3.28 -10.78 -3.76
C SER A 15 2.65 -11.55 -2.63
N MET A 16 2.18 -10.83 -1.61
CA MET A 16 1.55 -11.42 -0.43
C MET A 16 0.05 -11.13 -0.42
N ALA A 17 -0.74 -12.09 0.05
CA ALA A 17 -2.17 -11.89 0.23
C ALA A 17 -2.43 -10.78 1.27
N PRO A 18 -3.44 -9.91 1.06
CA PRO A 18 -3.81 -8.91 2.05
C PRO A 18 -4.23 -9.54 3.38
N HIS A 19 -3.96 -8.85 4.49
CA HIS A 19 -4.45 -9.28 5.80
C HIS A 19 -5.99 -9.25 5.87
N ARG A 20 -6.55 -10.15 6.68
CA ARG A 20 -7.98 -10.16 6.95
C ARG A 20 -8.34 -8.91 7.77
N MET A 21 -9.23 -8.10 7.22
CA MET A 21 -9.72 -6.87 7.84
C MET A 21 -11.21 -6.98 8.13
N SER A 22 -11.65 -6.31 9.20
CA SER A 22 -13.06 -6.11 9.50
C SER A 22 -13.70 -5.13 8.51
N ALA A 23 -15.04 -5.08 8.48
CA ALA A 23 -15.77 -4.14 7.62
C ALA A 23 -15.45 -2.66 7.93
N LEU A 24 -15.16 -2.34 9.20
CA LEU A 24 -14.81 -1.00 9.64
C LEU A 24 -13.44 -0.58 9.11
N GLU A 25 -12.44 -1.46 9.24
CA GLU A 25 -11.08 -1.21 8.72
C GLU A 25 -11.08 -1.06 7.20
N LEU A 26 -11.86 -1.87 6.48
CA LEU A 26 -11.99 -1.73 5.02
C LEU A 26 -12.61 -0.40 4.60
N LYS A 27 -13.59 0.11 5.37
CA LYS A 27 -14.21 1.41 5.10
C LYS A 27 -13.19 2.55 5.28
N GLU A 28 -12.41 2.50 6.35
CA GLU A 28 -11.37 3.49 6.64
C GLU A 28 -10.23 3.42 5.63
N LEU A 29 -9.77 2.20 5.27
CA LEU A 29 -8.76 2.00 4.24
C LEU A 29 -9.17 2.62 2.91
N LYS A 30 -10.42 2.39 2.47
CA LYS A 30 -10.95 3.00 1.23
C LYS A 30 -10.97 4.53 1.30
N LYS A 31 -11.32 5.10 2.47
CA LYS A 31 -11.31 6.55 2.68
C LYS A 31 -9.91 7.11 2.54
N GLN A 32 -8.92 6.54 3.25
CA GLN A 32 -7.52 6.99 3.18
C GLN A 32 -6.94 6.83 1.77
N LEU A 33 -7.23 5.71 1.09
CA LEU A 33 -6.78 5.52 -0.30
C LEU A 33 -7.34 6.60 -1.24
N LYS A 34 -8.61 6.99 -1.07
CA LYS A 34 -9.22 8.05 -1.86
C LYS A 34 -8.51 9.40 -1.63
N GLU A 35 -8.26 9.75 -0.38
CA GLU A 35 -7.52 10.97 -0.03
C GLU A 35 -6.10 10.97 -0.61
N LEU A 36 -5.39 9.83 -0.56
CA LEU A 36 -4.05 9.70 -1.13
C LEU A 36 -4.05 9.80 -2.67
N LEU A 37 -5.08 9.28 -3.33
CA LEU A 37 -5.27 9.40 -4.78
C LEU A 37 -5.58 10.84 -5.19
N GLU A 38 -6.47 11.52 -4.45
CA GLU A 38 -6.83 12.93 -4.69
C GLU A 38 -5.62 13.85 -4.51
N ASN A 39 -4.80 13.59 -3.49
CA ASN A 39 -3.54 14.31 -3.23
C ASN A 39 -2.41 13.93 -4.20
N LYS A 40 -2.64 12.99 -5.13
CA LYS A 40 -1.67 12.47 -6.10
C LYS A 40 -0.40 11.86 -5.47
N PHE A 41 -0.49 11.40 -4.22
CA PHE A 41 0.60 10.68 -3.57
C PHE A 41 0.75 9.26 -4.12
N ILE A 42 -0.35 8.63 -4.53
CA ILE A 42 -0.37 7.29 -5.12
C ILE A 42 -1.13 7.27 -6.44
N ARG A 43 -0.95 6.20 -7.22
CA ARG A 43 -1.71 5.91 -8.45
C ARG A 43 -2.00 4.42 -8.56
N PRO A 44 -3.05 4.00 -9.27
CA PRO A 44 -3.26 2.60 -9.61
C PRO A 44 -2.03 2.02 -10.34
N SER A 45 -1.66 0.78 -10.03
CA SER A 45 -0.51 0.11 -10.65
C SER A 45 -0.84 -1.33 -11.02
N VAL A 46 -0.15 -1.87 -12.02
CA VAL A 46 -0.19 -3.29 -12.43
C VAL A 46 1.13 -3.99 -12.08
N SER A 47 1.80 -3.53 -11.03
CA SER A 47 3.10 -4.06 -10.61
C SER A 47 2.97 -5.53 -10.20
N PRO A 48 3.95 -6.39 -10.55
CA PRO A 48 4.02 -7.74 -10.00
C PRO A 48 4.36 -7.76 -8.50
N TRP A 49 4.83 -6.64 -7.95
CA TRP A 49 5.12 -6.45 -6.54
C TRP A 49 3.87 -6.00 -5.78
N GLY A 50 3.52 -6.72 -4.71
CA GLY A 50 2.40 -6.43 -3.84
C GLY A 50 2.76 -6.68 -2.36
N ALA A 51 2.64 -5.64 -1.54
CA ALA A 51 2.82 -5.70 -0.10
C ALA A 51 1.45 -5.58 0.61
N PRO A 52 1.22 -6.34 1.69
CA PRO A 52 0.00 -6.19 2.49
C PRO A 52 0.03 -4.86 3.25
N VAL A 53 -1.15 -4.26 3.43
CA VAL A 53 -1.33 -3.01 4.20
C VAL A 53 -1.94 -3.33 5.55
N LEU A 54 -1.47 -2.65 6.60
CA LEU A 54 -2.01 -2.71 7.95
C LEU A 54 -2.47 -1.31 8.38
N LEU A 55 -3.70 -1.20 8.92
CA LEU A 55 -4.21 0.03 9.49
C LEU A 55 -3.75 0.14 10.95
N VAL A 56 -3.13 1.27 11.31
CA VAL A 56 -2.69 1.53 12.69
C VAL A 56 -3.37 2.80 13.19
N LYS A 57 -4.05 2.71 14.33
CA LYS A 57 -4.56 3.89 15.04
C LYS A 57 -3.37 4.62 15.66
N LYS A 58 -3.12 5.86 15.21
CA LYS A 58 -2.12 6.72 15.85
C LYS A 58 -2.59 7.06 17.27
N LYS A 59 -1.64 7.09 18.21
CA LYS A 59 -1.87 7.65 19.53
C LYS A 59 -1.78 9.17 19.42
N ASP A 60 -2.71 9.87 20.07
CA ASP A 60 -2.66 11.32 20.25
C ASP A 60 -1.48 11.73 21.16
#